data_AF-A0A066WM36-F1
#
_entry.id   AF-A0A066WM36-F1
#
_cell.length_a   1.000
_cell.length_b   1.000
_cell.length_c   1.000
_cell.angle_alpha   90.00
_cell.angle_beta   90.00
_cell.angle_gamma   90.00
#
_symmetry.space_group_name_H-M   'P 1'
#
loop_
_entity.id
_entity.type
_entity.pdbx_description
1 polymer ?
#
loop_
_entity_poly.entity_id
_entity_poly.type
_entity_poly.pdbx_seq_one_letter_code
_entity_poly.pdbx_strand_id
1 'polypeptide(L)'
;MSDPTTEEELLEALHQRMVITGTWDRLLHRMRSLLKGTTYEEELSAYALERAKCQEQPDVTALIQVLTPRARKAIPPAVKEAIMAQIMTFLHENLEVDA
;
A
#
# COMPACT_ATOMS: atom_id res chain seq x y z
N MET A 1 2.39 23.48 -19.40
CA MET A 1 3.41 22.95 -18.49
C MET A 1 2.78 22.97 -17.12
N SER A 2 2.29 21.82 -16.63
CA SER A 2 1.75 21.73 -15.27
C SER A 2 2.94 21.80 -14.32
N ASP A 3 2.90 22.74 -13.36
CA ASP A 3 4.01 22.99 -12.44
C ASP A 3 4.06 21.83 -11.43
N PRO A 4 5.15 21.04 -11.35
CA PRO A 4 5.21 19.80 -10.55
C PRO A 4 4.92 20.03 -9.05
N THR A 5 5.16 21.24 -8.55
CA THR A 5 4.85 21.66 -7.18
C THR A 5 3.36 21.53 -6.86
N THR A 6 2.47 21.79 -7.82
CA THR A 6 1.01 21.76 -7.60
C THR A 6 0.44 20.36 -7.49
N GLU A 7 1.00 19.39 -8.22
CA GLU A 7 0.53 18.00 -8.18
C GLU A 7 0.94 17.31 -6.87
N GLU A 8 2.20 17.51 -6.44
CA GLU A 8 2.69 16.97 -5.17
C GLU A 8 1.95 17.59 -3.97
N GLU A 9 1.71 18.91 -3.99
CA GLU A 9 0.91 19.59 -2.97
C GLU A 9 -0.54 19.10 -2.93
N LEU A 10 -1.15 18.84 -4.09
CA LEU A 10 -2.50 18.29 -4.18
C LEU A 10 -2.56 16.86 -3.63
N LEU A 11 -1.61 16.01 -3.99
CA LEU A 11 -1.52 14.64 -3.48
C LEU A 11 -1.36 14.62 -1.96
N GLU A 12 -0.50 15.48 -1.42
CA GLU A 12 -0.31 15.61 0.02
C GLU A 12 -1.59 16.12 0.70
N ALA A 13 -2.26 17.13 0.14
CA ALA A 13 -3.53 17.64 0.68
C ALA A 13 -4.63 16.58 0.70
N LEU A 14 -4.76 15.79 -0.38
CA LEU A 14 -5.70 14.67 -0.47
C LEU A 14 -5.37 13.59 0.57
N HIS A 15 -4.08 13.23 0.70
CA HIS A 15 -3.63 12.27 1.70
C HIS A 15 -3.94 12.74 3.12
N GLN A 16 -3.62 14.01 3.46
CA GLN A 16 -3.96 14.60 4.76
C GLN A 16 -5.47 14.56 5.02
N ARG A 17 -6.30 14.85 4.01
CA ARG A 17 -7.75 14.72 4.12
C ARG A 17 -8.20 13.28 4.37
N MET A 18 -7.59 12.29 3.73
CA MET A 18 -7.86 10.87 4.01
C MET A 18 -7.51 10.50 5.46
N VAL A 19 -6.39 11.03 5.98
CA VAL A 19 -5.95 10.80 7.36
C VAL A 19 -6.94 11.43 8.35
N ILE A 20 -7.25 12.73 8.20
CA ILE A 20 -8.13 13.48 9.12
C ILE A 20 -9.54 12.88 9.16
N THR A 21 -10.07 12.41 8.03
CA THR A 21 -11.42 11.80 7.95
C THR A 21 -11.46 10.33 8.38
N GLY A 22 -10.31 9.75 8.76
CA GLY A 22 -10.16 8.32 9.07
C GLY A 22 -10.32 7.40 7.84
N THR A 23 -10.43 7.96 6.63
CA THR A 23 -10.56 7.19 5.38
C THR A 23 -9.30 6.38 5.12
N TRP A 24 -8.13 6.94 5.44
CA TRP A 24 -6.85 6.25 5.32
C TRP A 24 -6.79 4.98 6.17
N ASP A 25 -7.16 5.08 7.46
CA ASP A 25 -7.16 3.94 8.37
C ASP A 25 -8.16 2.86 7.93
N ARG A 26 -9.36 3.27 7.47
CA ARG A 26 -10.36 2.34 6.90
C ARG A 26 -9.80 1.61 5.67
N LEU A 27 -9.10 2.32 4.78
CA LEU A 27 -8.48 1.75 3.59
C LEU A 27 -7.40 0.72 3.97
N LEU A 28 -6.52 1.07 4.91
CA LEU A 28 -5.48 0.16 5.40
C LEU A 28 -6.07 -1.07 6.10
N HIS A 29 -7.13 -0.90 6.90
CA HIS A 29 -7.82 -1.99 7.55
C HIS A 29 -8.47 -2.94 6.53
N ARG A 30 -9.11 -2.38 5.49
CA ARG A 30 -9.68 -3.17 4.39
C ARG A 30 -8.61 -3.94 3.65
N MET A 31 -7.50 -3.29 3.28
CA MET A 31 -6.38 -3.95 2.60
C MET A 31 -5.84 -5.12 3.42
N ARG A 32 -5.61 -4.92 4.72
CA ARG A 32 -5.19 -6.00 5.63
C ARG A 32 -6.20 -7.15 5.67
N SER A 33 -7.49 -6.84 5.73
CA SER A 33 -8.55 -7.86 5.76
C SER A 33 -8.62 -8.66 4.46
N LEU A 34 -8.45 -8.00 3.32
CA LEU A 34 -8.41 -8.66 2.01
C LEU A 34 -7.17 -9.56 1.88
N LEU A 35 -6.00 -9.10 2.35
CA LEU A 35 -4.76 -9.90 2.31
C LEU A 35 -4.84 -11.15 3.21
N LYS A 36 -5.48 -11.05 4.38
CA LYS A 36 -5.71 -12.20 5.28
C LYS A 36 -6.54 -13.32 4.65
N GLY A 37 -7.38 -13.00 3.65
CA GLY A 37 -8.14 -13.99 2.89
C GLY A 37 -7.33 -14.71 1.81
N THR A 38 -6.02 -14.50 1.74
CA THR A 38 -5.13 -15.02 0.68
C THR A 38 -3.89 -15.67 1.30
N THR A 39 -3.09 -16.35 0.47
CA THR A 39 -1.80 -16.94 0.89
C THR A 39 -0.69 -15.90 1.08
N TYR A 40 -0.98 -14.60 0.88
CA TYR A 40 0.03 -13.53 0.88
C TYR A 40 0.91 -13.50 2.13
N GLU A 41 0.31 -13.55 3.32
CA GLU A 41 1.04 -13.46 4.59
C GLU A 41 1.90 -14.71 4.82
N GLU A 42 1.37 -15.88 4.50
CA GLU A 42 2.05 -17.17 4.62
C GLU A 42 3.26 -17.25 3.67
N GLU A 43 3.08 -16.89 2.40
CA GLU A 43 4.15 -16.90 1.39
C GLU A 43 5.25 -15.90 1.72
N LEU A 44 4.89 -14.70 2.19
CA LEU A 44 5.87 -13.68 2.54
C LEU A 44 6.63 -14.06 3.82
N SER A 45 5.95 -14.65 4.80
CA SER A 45 6.56 -15.16 6.03
C SER A 45 7.52 -16.32 5.75
N ALA A 46 7.10 -17.29 4.92
CA ALA A 46 7.95 -18.41 4.52
C ALA A 46 9.23 -17.93 3.82
N TYR A 47 9.09 -16.98 2.90
CA TYR A 47 10.24 -16.39 2.21
C TYR A 47 11.14 -15.58 3.16
N ALA A 48 10.57 -14.82 4.10
CA ALA A 48 11.33 -14.11 5.13
C ALA A 48 12.15 -15.07 5.99
N LEU A 49 11.56 -16.19 6.38
CA LEU A 49 12.22 -17.24 7.15
C LEU A 49 13.37 -17.88 6.36
N GLU A 50 13.18 -18.17 5.07
CA GLU A 50 14.25 -18.69 4.20
C GLU A 50 15.41 -17.70 4.11
N ARG A 51 15.13 -16.40 3.95
CA ARG A 51 16.17 -15.37 3.88
C ARG A 51 16.90 -15.18 5.19
N ALA A 52 16.19 -15.19 6.32
CA ALA A 52 16.78 -15.08 7.64
C ALA A 52 17.72 -16.25 7.95
N LYS A 53 17.36 -17.47 7.54
CA LYS A 53 18.22 -18.67 7.69
C LYS A 53 19.52 -18.58 6.91
N CYS A 54 19.58 -17.81 5.83
CA CYS A 54 20.79 -17.59 5.04
C CYS A 54 21.69 -16.48 5.60
N GLN A 55 21.25 -15.74 6.62
CA GLN A 55 22.06 -14.71 7.26
C GLN A 55 22.95 -15.33 8.34
N GLU A 56 24.25 -15.04 8.30
CA GLU A 56 25.18 -15.45 9.36
C GLU A 56 24.87 -14.74 10.68
N GLN A 57 24.40 -13.50 10.60
CA GLN A 57 23.84 -12.72 11.72
C GLN A 57 22.49 -12.12 11.29
N PRO A 58 21.40 -12.34 12.05
CA PRO A 58 20.11 -11.78 11.71
C PRO A 58 20.13 -10.25 11.63
N ASP A 59 19.75 -9.71 10.47
CA ASP A 59 19.61 -8.27 10.24
C ASP A 59 18.22 -7.98 9.65
N VAL A 60 17.39 -7.34 10.47
CA VAL A 60 16.02 -6.94 10.13
C VAL A 60 16.00 -5.91 9.01
N THR A 61 16.96 -4.98 8.97
CA THR A 61 17.02 -3.94 7.94
C THR A 61 17.32 -4.56 6.58
N ALA A 62 18.29 -5.46 6.51
CA ALA A 62 18.60 -6.22 5.31
C ALA A 62 17.40 -7.10 4.86
N LEU A 63 16.69 -7.72 5.81
CA LEU A 63 15.45 -8.45 5.49
C LEU A 63 14.38 -7.54 4.90
N ILE A 64 14.11 -6.37 5.49
CA ILE A 64 13.12 -5.41 4.96
C ILE A 64 13.48 -4.98 3.53
N GLN A 65 14.76 -4.71 3.25
CA GLN A 65 15.21 -4.31 1.91
C GLN A 65 14.93 -5.40 0.85
N VAL A 66 15.10 -6.68 1.21
CA VAL A 66 14.83 -7.81 0.31
C VAL A 66 13.34 -8.13 0.22
N LEU A 67 12.62 -8.01 1.34
CA LEU A 67 11.20 -8.37 1.44
C LEU A 67 10.29 -7.34 0.77
N THR A 68 10.57 -6.04 0.91
CA THR A 68 9.73 -4.96 0.38
C THR A 68 9.40 -5.11 -1.12
N PRO A 69 10.36 -5.31 -2.03
CA PRO A 69 10.05 -5.46 -3.46
C PRO A 69 9.26 -6.75 -3.76
N ARG A 70 9.49 -7.83 -3.00
CA ARG A 70 8.72 -9.08 -3.15
C ARG A 70 7.29 -8.92 -2.64
N ALA A 71 7.13 -8.35 -1.45
CA ALA A 71 5.85 -8.03 -0.84
C ALA A 71 4.97 -7.25 -1.82
N ARG A 72 5.52 -6.18 -2.42
CA ARG A 72 4.80 -5.37 -3.44
C ARG A 72 4.35 -6.18 -4.66
N LYS A 73 5.18 -7.12 -5.13
CA LYS A 73 4.86 -7.97 -6.29
C LYS A 73 3.88 -9.09 -5.96
N ALA A 74 3.88 -9.56 -4.72
CA ALA A 74 3.03 -10.66 -4.25
C ALA A 74 1.60 -10.21 -3.93
N ILE A 75 1.31 -8.90 -3.90
CA ILE A 75 -0.06 -8.39 -3.69
C ILE A 75 -0.97 -8.95 -4.79
N PRO A 76 -2.02 -9.71 -4.44
CA PRO A 76 -2.91 -10.28 -5.43
C PRO A 76 -3.60 -9.18 -6.27
N PRO A 77 -3.76 -9.37 -7.59
CA PRO A 77 -4.38 -8.37 -8.47
C PRO A 77 -5.74 -7.89 -7.98
N ALA A 78 -6.61 -8.82 -7.55
CA ALA A 78 -7.93 -8.51 -7.02
C ALA A 78 -7.89 -7.60 -5.78
N VAL A 79 -6.89 -7.75 -4.91
CA VAL A 79 -6.71 -6.87 -3.74
C VAL A 79 -6.30 -5.48 -4.21
N LYS A 80 -5.33 -5.40 -5.13
CA LYS A 80 -4.88 -4.12 -5.69
C LYS A 80 -6.03 -3.38 -6.39
N GLU A 81 -6.82 -4.06 -7.20
CA GLU A 81 -7.99 -3.51 -7.88
C GLU A 81 -9.03 -2.99 -6.89
N ALA A 82 -9.37 -3.75 -5.85
CA ALA A 82 -10.35 -3.34 -4.86
C ALA A 82 -9.92 -2.09 -4.07
N ILE A 83 -8.63 -2.00 -3.71
CA ILE A 83 -8.07 -0.83 -3.02
C ILE A 83 -8.00 0.37 -3.97
N MET A 84 -7.60 0.15 -5.23
CA MET A 84 -7.53 1.22 -6.22
C MET A 84 -8.92 1.80 -6.52
N ALA A 85 -9.94 0.96 -6.65
CA ALA A 85 -11.32 1.40 -6.84
C ALA A 85 -11.77 2.32 -5.69
N GLN A 86 -11.44 1.98 -4.44
CA GLN A 86 -11.79 2.81 -3.29
C GLN A 86 -11.02 4.14 -3.24
N ILE A 87 -9.75 4.14 -3.63
CA ILE A 87 -8.97 5.39 -3.81
C ILE A 87 -9.64 6.25 -4.89
N MET A 88 -9.99 5.67 -6.04
CA MET A 88 -10.66 6.40 -7.13
C MET A 88 -12.00 6.98 -6.72
N THR A 89 -12.82 6.24 -5.96
CA THR A 89 -14.07 6.78 -5.38
C THR A 89 -13.79 7.97 -4.48
N PHE A 90 -12.82 7.87 -3.58
CA PHE A 90 -12.43 9.01 -2.74
C PHE A 90 -11.98 10.21 -3.59
N LEU A 91 -11.13 10.01 -4.58
CA LEU A 91 -10.69 11.10 -5.45
C LEU A 91 -11.88 11.76 -6.16
N HIS A 92 -12.81 10.97 -6.69
CA HIS A 92 -14.00 11.48 -7.39
C HIS A 92 -14.93 12.30 -6.49
N GLU A 93 -15.05 11.91 -5.21
CA GLU A 93 -15.87 12.63 -4.22
C GLU A 93 -15.20 13.92 -3.71
N ASN A 94 -13.89 14.06 -3.89
CA ASN A 94 -13.09 15.12 -3.26
C ASN A 94 -12.41 16.06 -4.26
N LEU A 95 -12.46 15.74 -5.56
CA LEU A 95 -12.07 16.60 -6.65
C LEU A 95 -13.35 17.04 -7.37
N GLU A 96 -13.61 18.35 -7.39
CA GLU A 96 -14.60 18.91 -8.31
C GLU A 96 -14.07 18.69 -9.73
N VAL A 97 -14.60 17.68 -10.42
CA VAL A 97 -14.40 17.57 -11.86
C VAL A 97 -15.36 18.58 -12.47
N ASP A 98 -14.87 19.79 -12.74
CA ASP A 98 -15.60 20.76 -13.55
C ASP A 98 -16.06 20.06 -14.84
N ALA A 99 -17.39 19.87 -14.95
CA ALA A 99 -18.06 19.28 -16.10
C ALA A 99 -18.42 20.35 -17.14
#